data_AF-A0A128FK54-F1
#
_entry.id   AF-A0A128FK54-F1
#
_cell.length_a   1.000
_cell.length_b   1.000
_cell.length_c   1.000
_cell.angle_alpha   90.00
_cell.angle_beta   90.00
_cell.angle_gamma   90.00
#
_symmetry.space_group_name_H-M   'P 1'
#
loop_
_entity.id
_entity.type
_entity.pdbx_description
1 polymer ?
#
loop_
_entity_poly.entity_id
_entity_poly.type
_entity_poly.pdbx_seq_one_letter_code
_entity_poly.pdbx_strand_id
1 'polypeptide(L)'
;MRDEYLELFIEGLGEPTQYRPVSQAELSAYRGILPDKLLEYWQEIGWSGFADGLFWLVNPIDYDHLVEMWLEDTPFTDIDRYRTIGRNAFGKMYLWGERTHQTITLNCPMHAIIALESEVREVEEDTELAVQVFLSNIDSEISDIEDLNDKPLFPQALKKLGPLKPDEVYGFEPALIAGGNLSVDNLAILNLDIHLTILRQLGAPQIPFAGVNVNID
;
A
#
# COMPACT_ATOMS: atom_id res chain seq x y z
N MET A 1 -3.38 19.95 15.90
CA MET A 1 -1.96 19.76 16.32
C MET A 1 -1.73 18.29 16.11
N ARG A 2 -0.72 17.94 15.32
CA ARG A 2 -0.41 16.54 15.01
C ARG A 2 -0.15 15.80 16.32
N ASP A 3 -0.63 14.57 16.40
CA ASP A 3 -0.22 13.67 17.47
C ASP A 3 1.13 13.02 17.14
N GLU A 4 1.73 12.35 18.11
CA GLU A 4 3.08 11.78 17.99
C GLU A 4 3.21 10.78 16.83
N TYR A 5 2.15 10.01 16.54
CA TYR A 5 2.16 9.03 15.46
C TYR A 5 2.19 9.67 14.08
N LEU A 6 1.39 10.74 13.89
CA LEU A 6 1.42 11.51 12.66
C LEU A 6 2.73 12.28 12.52
N GLU A 7 3.31 12.77 13.62
CA GLU A 7 4.65 13.39 13.60
C GLU A 7 5.72 12.38 13.14
N LEU A 8 5.73 11.16 13.67
CA LEU A 8 6.67 10.11 13.24
C LEU A 8 6.54 9.77 11.75
N PHE A 9 5.31 9.66 11.25
CA PHE A 9 5.07 9.46 9.81
C PHE A 9 5.65 10.60 8.95
N ILE A 10 5.46 11.84 9.38
CA ILE A 10 6.00 13.03 8.70
C ILE A 10 7.52 13.11 8.85
N GLU A 11 8.11 12.69 9.96
CA GLU A 11 9.56 12.59 10.12
C GLU A 11 10.16 11.53 9.18
N GLY A 12 9.47 10.40 8.99
CA GLY A 12 9.91 9.30 8.14
C GLY A 12 9.87 9.58 6.63
N LEU A 13 8.95 10.43 6.17
CA LEU A 13 8.74 10.69 4.74
C LEU A 13 8.81 12.17 4.32
N GLY A 14 8.83 13.09 5.28
CA GLY A 14 8.69 14.52 5.06
C GLY A 14 7.23 14.98 4.92
N GLU A 15 7.05 16.29 4.73
CA GLU A 15 5.74 16.89 4.46
C GLU A 15 5.18 16.47 3.09
N PRO A 16 3.86 16.54 2.89
CA PRO A 16 3.24 16.31 1.58
C PRO A 16 3.90 17.12 0.45
N THR A 17 4.37 16.43 -0.57
CA THR A 17 4.91 17.03 -1.82
C THR A 17 3.82 17.20 -2.88
N GLN A 18 2.76 16.41 -2.78
CA GLN A 18 1.53 16.51 -3.56
C GLN A 18 0.35 16.46 -2.59
N TYR A 19 -0.67 17.28 -2.83
CA TYR A 19 -1.80 17.43 -1.92
C TYR A 19 -3.10 17.65 -2.68
N ARG A 20 -4.12 16.87 -2.31
CA ARG A 20 -5.52 17.12 -2.65
C ARG A 20 -6.35 17.16 -1.36
N PRO A 21 -7.08 18.24 -1.06
CA PRO A 21 -7.93 18.29 0.12
C PRO A 21 -9.04 17.24 0.02
N VAL A 22 -9.40 16.66 1.17
CA VAL A 22 -10.52 15.73 1.26
C VAL A 22 -11.80 16.48 1.55
N SER A 23 -12.83 16.26 0.73
CA SER A 23 -14.15 16.84 0.97
C SER A 23 -14.85 16.15 2.14
N GLN A 24 -15.79 16.86 2.76
CA GLN A 24 -16.61 16.26 3.83
C GLN A 24 -17.48 15.10 3.34
N ALA A 25 -17.87 15.09 2.07
CA ALA A 25 -18.59 13.97 1.47
C ALA A 25 -17.71 12.72 1.36
N GLU A 26 -16.45 12.87 0.93
CA GLU A 26 -15.48 11.78 0.89
C GLU A 26 -15.19 11.23 2.30
N LEU A 27 -14.94 12.10 3.30
CA LEU A 27 -14.73 11.65 4.69
C LEU A 27 -15.96 10.91 5.24
N SER A 28 -17.16 11.45 5.00
CA SER A 28 -18.40 10.85 5.52
C SER A 28 -18.69 9.47 4.92
N ALA A 29 -18.19 9.19 3.71
CA ALA A 29 -18.37 7.90 3.05
C ALA A 29 -17.66 6.74 3.79
N TYR A 30 -16.66 7.04 4.62
CA TYR A 30 -15.87 6.05 5.34
C TYR A 30 -16.09 6.04 6.86
N ARG A 31 -16.95 6.92 7.40
CA ARG A 31 -17.26 6.94 8.84
C ARG A 31 -17.94 5.63 9.26
N GLY A 32 -17.44 5.01 10.33
CA GLY A 32 -17.91 3.72 10.82
C GLY A 32 -17.50 2.54 9.93
N ILE A 33 -16.65 2.77 8.92
CA ILE A 33 -16.04 1.74 8.07
C ILE A 33 -14.53 1.70 8.31
N LEU A 34 -13.90 2.87 8.39
CA LEU A 34 -12.50 3.05 8.73
C LEU A 34 -12.35 3.78 10.07
N PRO A 35 -11.20 3.63 10.75
CA PRO A 35 -10.94 4.28 12.04
C PRO A 35 -11.08 5.81 11.94
N ASP A 36 -11.66 6.44 12.96
CA ASP A 36 -11.90 7.88 12.93
C ASP A 36 -10.58 8.65 12.87
N LYS A 37 -9.52 8.14 13.51
CA LYS A 37 -8.16 8.69 13.47
C LYS A 37 -7.58 8.76 12.06
N LEU A 38 -7.85 7.75 11.23
CA LEU A 38 -7.43 7.79 9.82
C LEU A 38 -8.13 8.93 9.07
N LEU A 39 -9.43 9.13 9.34
CA LEU A 39 -10.20 10.23 8.76
C LEU A 39 -9.72 11.60 9.25
N GLU A 40 -9.32 11.71 10.53
CA GLU A 40 -8.69 12.91 11.08
C GLU A 40 -7.39 13.24 10.35
N TYR A 41 -6.53 12.24 10.12
CA TYR A 41 -5.29 12.42 9.36
C TYR A 41 -5.58 12.84 7.92
N TRP A 42 -6.51 12.18 7.23
CA TRP A 42 -6.90 12.61 5.88
C TRP A 42 -7.45 14.03 5.84
N GLN A 43 -8.20 14.45 6.86
CA GLN A 43 -8.67 15.83 6.94
C GLN A 43 -7.52 16.83 7.09
N GLU A 44 -6.46 16.47 7.81
CA GLU A 44 -5.30 17.33 8.04
C GLU A 44 -4.35 17.37 6.83
N ILE A 45 -3.92 16.20 6.37
CA ILE A 45 -2.85 16.07 5.37
C ILE A 45 -3.35 15.68 3.99
N GLY A 46 -4.67 15.49 3.78
CA GLY A 46 -5.24 15.29 2.45
C GLY A 46 -4.95 13.92 1.83
N TRP A 47 -5.42 13.74 0.60
CA TRP A 47 -4.89 12.72 -0.30
C TRP A 47 -3.55 13.22 -0.83
N SER A 48 -2.48 12.59 -0.36
CA SER A 48 -1.16 13.20 -0.44
C SER A 48 -0.08 12.23 -0.86
N GLY A 49 0.88 12.75 -1.62
CA GLY A 49 2.12 12.07 -1.96
C GLY A 49 3.28 12.63 -1.17
N PHE A 50 4.16 11.76 -0.70
CA PHE A 50 5.29 12.07 0.18
C PHE A 50 6.61 11.67 -0.47
N ALA A 51 7.71 12.27 -0.02
CA ALA A 51 9.07 12.03 -0.53
C ALA A 51 9.14 11.97 -2.07
N ASP A 52 8.61 12.99 -2.75
CA ASP A 52 8.57 13.12 -4.22
C ASP A 52 7.91 11.92 -4.95
N GLY A 53 6.97 11.27 -4.28
CA GLY A 53 6.26 10.12 -4.79
C GLY A 53 6.91 8.80 -4.41
N LEU A 54 7.36 8.63 -3.18
CA LEU A 54 7.67 7.30 -2.63
C LEU A 54 6.41 6.64 -2.06
N PHE A 55 5.59 7.41 -1.34
CA PHE A 55 4.41 6.93 -0.63
C PHE A 55 3.22 7.87 -0.83
N TRP A 56 2.01 7.31 -0.81
CA TRP A 56 0.77 8.06 -0.94
C TRP A 56 -0.29 7.57 0.04
N LEU A 57 -0.97 8.53 0.65
CA LEU A 57 -2.30 8.33 1.23
C LEU A 57 -3.34 8.56 0.14
N VAL A 58 -4.28 7.64 0.02
CA VAL A 58 -5.17 7.57 -1.13
C VAL A 58 -6.63 7.48 -0.72
N ASN A 59 -7.51 7.88 -1.63
CA ASN A 59 -8.94 7.67 -1.51
C ASN A 59 -9.27 6.20 -1.86
N PRO A 60 -9.77 5.37 -0.94
CA PRO A 60 -9.93 3.93 -1.16
C PRO A 60 -10.75 3.55 -2.41
N ILE A 61 -11.84 4.29 -2.69
CA ILE A 61 -12.73 4.02 -3.83
C ILE A 61 -12.03 4.08 -5.19
N ASP A 62 -10.93 4.83 -5.30
CA ASP A 62 -10.15 4.92 -6.55
C ASP A 62 -9.39 3.61 -6.84
N TYR A 63 -9.30 2.70 -5.85
CA TYR A 63 -8.56 1.44 -5.90
C TYR A 63 -9.42 0.20 -5.67
N ASP A 64 -10.71 0.36 -5.33
CA ASP A 64 -11.61 -0.74 -4.98
C ASP A 64 -11.62 -1.84 -6.04
N HIS A 65 -11.66 -1.49 -7.33
CA HIS A 65 -11.68 -2.47 -8.42
C HIS A 65 -10.35 -3.22 -8.57
N LEU A 66 -9.22 -2.58 -8.27
CA LEU A 66 -7.91 -3.27 -8.23
C LEU A 66 -7.87 -4.24 -7.06
N VAL A 67 -8.36 -3.83 -5.89
CA VAL A 67 -8.42 -4.69 -4.70
C VAL A 67 -9.30 -5.90 -4.96
N GLU A 68 -10.51 -5.71 -5.49
CA GLU A 68 -11.42 -6.78 -5.85
C GLU A 68 -10.76 -7.76 -6.84
N MET A 69 -10.12 -7.26 -7.90
CA MET A 69 -9.43 -8.08 -8.90
C MET A 69 -8.23 -8.86 -8.33
N TRP A 70 -7.43 -8.23 -7.46
CA TRP A 70 -6.26 -8.88 -6.86
C TRP A 70 -6.63 -9.91 -5.80
N LEU A 71 -7.72 -9.70 -5.07
CA LEU A 71 -8.20 -10.64 -4.06
C LEU A 71 -9.12 -11.73 -4.61
N GLU A 72 -9.61 -11.60 -5.84
CA GLU A 72 -10.41 -12.64 -6.50
C GLU A 72 -9.69 -14.01 -6.48
N ASP A 73 -10.45 -15.06 -6.15
CA ASP A 73 -9.98 -16.44 -5.96
C ASP A 73 -8.98 -16.64 -4.81
N THR A 74 -8.93 -15.72 -3.84
CA THR A 74 -8.12 -15.85 -2.63
C THR A 74 -8.98 -16.01 -1.38
N PRO A 75 -8.46 -16.58 -0.28
CA PRO A 75 -9.22 -16.69 0.97
C PRO A 75 -9.62 -15.33 1.57
N PHE A 76 -8.99 -14.23 1.15
CA PHE A 76 -9.19 -12.91 1.74
C PHE A 76 -10.60 -12.36 1.47
N THR A 77 -11.22 -12.65 0.33
CA THR A 77 -12.59 -12.19 0.03
C THR A 77 -13.63 -12.75 0.98
N ASP A 78 -13.37 -13.93 1.58
CA ASP A 78 -14.25 -14.54 2.58
C ASP A 78 -13.97 -14.03 4.01
N ILE A 79 -12.79 -13.44 4.24
CA ILE A 79 -12.37 -12.92 5.54
C ILE A 79 -12.89 -11.51 5.73
N ASP A 80 -12.66 -10.62 4.77
CA ASP A 80 -13.04 -9.22 4.94
C ASP A 80 -13.27 -8.52 3.61
N ARG A 81 -13.89 -7.34 3.69
CA ARG A 81 -13.77 -6.33 2.67
C ARG A 81 -12.55 -5.46 3.00
N TYR A 82 -11.71 -5.23 2.02
CA TYR A 82 -10.45 -4.51 2.21
C TYR A 82 -10.45 -3.17 1.48
N ARG A 83 -9.86 -2.14 2.11
CA ARG A 83 -9.77 -0.76 1.60
C ARG A 83 -8.33 -0.31 1.51
N THR A 84 -7.91 0.19 0.35
CA THR A 84 -6.57 0.76 0.20
C THR A 84 -6.47 2.06 0.99
N ILE A 85 -5.61 2.08 2.01
CA ILE A 85 -5.35 3.28 2.82
C ILE A 85 -4.05 3.98 2.43
N GLY A 86 -3.16 3.28 1.73
CA GLY A 86 -1.97 3.85 1.15
C GLY A 86 -1.32 2.95 0.10
N ARG A 87 -0.35 3.50 -0.62
CA ARG A 87 0.44 2.76 -1.61
C ARG A 87 1.84 3.36 -1.77
N ASN A 88 2.79 2.57 -2.25
CA ASN A 88 4.13 3.06 -2.57
C ASN A 88 4.32 3.37 -4.07
N ALA A 89 5.55 3.71 -4.45
CA ALA A 89 5.94 4.06 -5.82
C ALA A 89 5.93 2.89 -6.81
N PHE A 90 5.90 1.65 -6.33
CA PHE A 90 6.13 0.44 -7.14
C PHE A 90 4.88 -0.43 -7.26
N GLY A 91 3.74 0.03 -6.74
CA GLY A 91 2.48 -0.74 -6.76
C GLY A 91 2.30 -1.68 -5.57
N LYS A 92 3.02 -1.49 -4.46
CA LYS A 92 2.65 -2.08 -3.17
C LYS A 92 1.49 -1.29 -2.59
N MET A 93 0.39 -1.95 -2.24
CA MET A 93 -0.81 -1.34 -1.68
C MET A 93 -1.08 -1.88 -0.27
N TYR A 94 -1.41 -1.00 0.65
CA TYR A 94 -1.68 -1.32 2.05
C TYR A 94 -3.19 -1.25 2.28
N LEU A 95 -3.79 -2.38 2.66
CA LEU A 95 -5.23 -2.55 2.73
C LEU A 95 -5.69 -2.78 4.16
N TRP A 96 -6.73 -2.07 4.57
CA TRP A 96 -7.39 -2.22 5.86
C TRP A 96 -8.66 -3.07 5.75
N GLY A 97 -8.82 -4.07 6.61
CA GLY A 97 -10.05 -4.88 6.72
C GLY A 97 -11.15 -4.14 7.47
N GLU A 98 -12.35 -4.02 6.88
CA GLU A 98 -13.49 -3.31 7.48
C GLU A 98 -14.01 -3.96 8.77
N ARG A 99 -13.88 -5.30 8.90
CA ARG A 99 -14.45 -6.07 10.01
C ARG A 99 -13.40 -6.55 11.01
N THR A 100 -12.25 -7.00 10.51
CA THR A 100 -11.17 -7.52 11.35
C THR A 100 -10.25 -6.41 11.82
N HIS A 101 -10.25 -5.26 11.14
CA HIS A 101 -9.36 -4.12 11.39
C HIS A 101 -7.87 -4.48 11.23
N GLN A 102 -7.61 -5.58 10.51
CA GLN A 102 -6.27 -6.06 10.21
C GLN A 102 -5.78 -5.47 8.90
N THR A 103 -4.47 -5.20 8.82
CA THR A 103 -3.84 -4.72 7.58
C THR A 103 -3.26 -5.89 6.80
N ILE A 104 -3.54 -5.94 5.50
CA ILE A 104 -2.85 -6.82 4.54
C ILE A 104 -2.15 -5.99 3.48
N THR A 105 -1.13 -6.54 2.84
CA THR A 105 -0.38 -5.85 1.79
C THR A 105 -0.49 -6.59 0.46
N LEU A 106 -0.94 -5.89 -0.58
CA LEU A 106 -0.80 -6.34 -1.97
C LEU A 106 0.56 -5.89 -2.49
N ASN A 107 1.51 -6.81 -2.61
CA ASN A 107 2.79 -6.59 -3.24
C ASN A 107 2.72 -6.97 -4.71
N CYS A 108 2.05 -6.12 -5.50
CA CYS A 108 1.81 -6.37 -6.91
C CYS A 108 3.08 -6.64 -7.75
N PRO A 109 4.19 -5.89 -7.62
CA PRO A 109 5.38 -6.16 -8.44
C PRO A 109 5.99 -7.54 -8.15
N MET A 110 5.85 -8.04 -6.91
CA MET A 110 6.31 -9.37 -6.50
C MET A 110 5.23 -10.45 -6.63
N HIS A 111 4.06 -10.10 -7.16
CA HIS A 111 2.92 -11.01 -7.32
C HIS A 111 2.48 -11.69 -6.02
N ALA A 112 2.48 -10.97 -4.91
CA ALA A 112 2.22 -11.56 -3.59
C ALA A 112 1.21 -10.79 -2.75
N ILE A 113 0.48 -11.50 -1.89
CA ILE A 113 -0.35 -10.94 -0.80
C ILE A 113 0.31 -11.31 0.51
N ILE A 114 0.72 -10.29 1.27
CA ILE A 114 1.42 -10.45 2.55
C ILE A 114 0.42 -10.16 3.66
N ALA A 115 0.18 -11.17 4.50
CA ALA A 115 -0.65 -11.08 5.69
C ALA A 115 -0.11 -12.04 6.75
N LEU A 116 -0.31 -11.72 8.03
CA LEU A 116 -0.05 -12.64 9.13
C LEU A 116 -1.29 -13.54 9.29
N GLU A 117 -1.18 -14.82 8.94
CA GLU A 117 -2.32 -15.75 8.89
C GLU A 117 -3.03 -15.88 10.25
N SER A 118 -2.26 -15.86 11.36
CA SER A 118 -2.79 -15.91 12.72
C SER A 118 -3.64 -14.69 13.07
N GLU A 119 -3.31 -13.53 12.52
CA GLU A 119 -3.93 -12.25 12.90
C GLU A 119 -5.09 -11.88 11.98
N VAL A 120 -5.01 -12.22 10.69
CA VAL A 120 -5.98 -11.72 9.69
C VAL A 120 -7.44 -12.14 9.96
N ARG A 121 -7.67 -13.16 10.80
CA ARG A 121 -9.01 -13.62 11.23
C ARG A 121 -9.42 -13.12 12.61
N GLU A 122 -8.50 -12.56 13.37
CA GLU A 122 -8.76 -11.95 14.66
C GLU A 122 -9.24 -10.50 14.45
N VAL A 123 -10.08 -10.05 15.37
CA VAL A 123 -10.54 -8.66 15.38
C VAL A 123 -9.58 -7.86 16.24
N GLU A 124 -8.94 -6.85 15.65
CA GLU A 124 -8.25 -5.82 16.42
C GLU A 124 -9.28 -4.88 17.05
N GLU A 125 -9.24 -4.79 18.37
CA GLU A 125 -10.23 -4.03 19.16
C GLU A 125 -9.87 -2.54 19.22
N ASP A 126 -8.58 -2.19 19.23
CA ASP A 126 -8.11 -0.80 19.27
C ASP A 126 -7.77 -0.32 17.87
N THR A 127 -8.81 -0.02 17.10
CA THR A 127 -8.71 0.41 15.70
C THR A 127 -7.92 1.71 15.52
N GLU A 128 -8.03 2.60 16.50
CA GLU A 128 -7.38 3.89 16.48
C GLU A 128 -5.87 3.71 16.68
N LEU A 129 -5.46 2.96 17.70
CA LEU A 129 -4.05 2.65 17.92
C LEU A 129 -3.46 1.85 16.76
N ALA A 130 -4.19 0.88 16.23
CA ALA A 130 -3.72 0.03 15.14
C ALA A 130 -3.40 0.83 13.87
N VAL A 131 -4.25 1.78 13.46
CA VAL A 131 -3.95 2.63 12.29
C VAL A 131 -2.83 3.63 12.57
N GLN A 132 -2.74 4.13 13.81
CA GLN A 132 -1.66 5.01 14.24
C GLN A 132 -0.30 4.32 14.17
N VAL A 133 -0.21 3.12 14.75
CA VAL A 133 0.99 2.28 14.71
C VAL A 133 1.34 1.92 13.28
N PHE A 134 0.35 1.53 12.46
CA PHE A 134 0.59 1.25 11.04
C PHE A 134 1.25 2.44 10.34
N LEU A 135 0.66 3.65 10.45
CA LEU A 135 1.19 4.84 9.78
C LEU A 135 2.54 5.28 10.34
N SER A 136 2.75 5.24 11.66
CA SER A 136 4.02 5.65 12.26
C SER A 136 5.20 4.75 11.88
N ASN A 137 4.93 3.51 11.46
CA ASN A 137 5.95 2.58 10.94
C ASN A 137 6.25 2.80 9.45
N ILE A 138 5.54 3.68 8.75
CA ILE A 138 5.86 4.00 7.37
C ILE A 138 6.97 5.05 7.34
N ASP A 139 8.10 4.67 6.74
CA ASP A 139 9.21 5.55 6.43
C ASP A 139 9.75 5.26 5.02
N SER A 140 10.88 5.89 4.66
CA SER A 140 11.51 5.68 3.37
C SER A 140 12.01 4.25 3.13
N GLU A 141 12.44 3.53 4.17
CA GLU A 141 12.99 2.18 4.07
C GLU A 141 11.86 1.16 3.83
N ILE A 142 10.80 1.22 4.64
CA ILE A 142 9.63 0.33 4.55
C ILE A 142 8.81 0.54 3.26
N SER A 143 8.87 1.77 2.71
CA SER A 143 8.14 2.14 1.50
C SER A 143 8.87 1.79 0.20
N ASP A 144 10.20 1.62 0.23
CA ASP A 144 10.98 1.31 -0.97
C ASP A 144 11.00 -0.21 -1.26
N ILE A 145 11.57 -0.57 -2.40
CA ILE A 145 12.00 -1.92 -2.73
C ILE A 145 13.51 -1.90 -2.98
N GLU A 146 14.19 -2.95 -2.54
CA GLU A 146 15.64 -3.07 -2.74
C GLU A 146 15.95 -3.83 -4.03
N ASP A 147 17.07 -3.50 -4.69
CA ASP A 147 17.63 -4.32 -5.76
C ASP A 147 18.37 -5.55 -5.21
N LEU A 148 18.89 -6.40 -6.10
CA LEU A 148 19.59 -7.64 -5.72
C LEU A 148 20.88 -7.45 -4.89
N ASN A 149 21.33 -6.21 -4.68
CA ASN A 149 22.47 -5.86 -3.83
C ASN A 149 22.04 -5.07 -2.58
N ASP A 150 20.78 -5.21 -2.16
CA ASP A 150 20.20 -4.58 -0.97
C ASP A 150 20.29 -3.04 -1.05
N LYS A 151 20.09 -2.47 -2.25
CA LYS A 151 20.07 -1.02 -2.45
C LYS A 151 18.68 -0.50 -2.78
N PRO A 152 18.25 0.62 -2.15
CA PRO A 152 16.95 1.22 -2.42
C PRO A 152 16.81 1.62 -3.90
N LEU A 153 15.70 1.23 -4.52
CA LEU A 153 15.42 1.53 -5.93
C LEU A 153 14.83 2.92 -6.12
N PHE A 154 14.09 3.46 -5.15
CA PHE A 154 13.41 4.74 -5.30
C PHE A 154 14.35 5.91 -5.60
N PRO A 155 15.46 6.13 -4.87
CA PRO A 155 16.40 7.22 -5.19
C PRO A 155 17.01 7.06 -6.59
N GLN A 156 17.21 5.82 -7.04
CA GLN A 156 17.73 5.54 -8.37
C GLN A 156 16.67 5.85 -9.45
N ALA A 157 15.43 5.43 -9.23
CA ALA A 157 14.30 5.66 -10.12
C ALA A 157 13.98 7.15 -10.24
N LEU A 158 13.87 7.86 -9.11
CA LEU A 158 13.62 9.30 -9.07
C LEU A 158 14.70 10.08 -9.85
N LYS A 159 15.98 9.72 -9.67
CA LYS A 159 17.09 10.36 -10.39
C LYS A 159 17.04 10.11 -11.89
N LYS A 160 16.63 8.91 -12.31
CA LYS A 160 16.67 8.47 -13.71
C LYS A 160 15.42 8.87 -14.50
N LEU A 161 14.25 8.70 -13.90
CA LEU A 161 12.94 8.83 -14.55
C LEU A 161 12.21 10.12 -14.15
N GLY A 162 12.55 10.71 -13.00
CA GLY A 162 11.84 11.85 -12.43
C GLY A 162 10.66 11.43 -11.56
N PRO A 163 10.01 12.38 -10.86
CA PRO A 163 8.97 12.10 -9.87
C PRO A 163 7.67 11.59 -10.51
N LEU A 164 6.87 10.86 -9.73
CA LEU A 164 5.60 10.27 -10.16
C LEU A 164 4.41 11.21 -9.95
N LYS A 165 3.43 11.16 -10.86
CA LYS A 165 2.08 11.70 -10.64
C LYS A 165 1.24 10.74 -9.78
N PRO A 166 0.07 11.17 -9.27
CA PRO A 166 -0.78 10.34 -8.42
C PRO A 166 -1.27 9.03 -9.07
N ASP A 167 -1.42 9.00 -10.38
CA ASP A 167 -1.90 7.88 -11.19
C ASP A 167 -0.76 7.06 -11.82
N GLU A 168 0.49 7.29 -11.39
CA GLU A 168 1.69 6.66 -11.95
C GLU A 168 2.42 5.78 -10.91
N VAL A 169 3.15 4.78 -11.43
CA VAL A 169 4.08 3.92 -10.68
C VAL A 169 5.38 3.74 -11.46
N TYR A 170 6.47 3.44 -10.75
CA TYR A 170 7.64 2.82 -11.35
C TYR A 170 7.37 1.32 -11.50
N GLY A 171 6.98 0.91 -12.71
CA GLY A 171 6.72 -0.49 -13.03
C GLY A 171 7.90 -1.15 -13.74
N PHE A 172 8.04 -2.45 -13.57
CA PHE A 172 9.08 -3.23 -14.24
C PHE A 172 8.70 -3.60 -15.67
N GLU A 173 9.59 -3.33 -16.62
CA GLU A 173 9.51 -3.74 -18.02
C GLU A 173 10.78 -4.52 -18.45
N PRO A 174 10.66 -5.83 -18.77
CA PRO A 174 9.50 -6.69 -18.57
C PRO A 174 9.08 -6.81 -17.10
N ALA A 175 7.82 -7.18 -16.85
CA ALA A 175 7.33 -7.46 -15.49
C ALA A 175 8.15 -8.59 -14.83
N LEU A 176 8.32 -8.55 -13.51
CA LEU A 176 9.12 -9.54 -12.77
C LEU A 176 8.58 -10.97 -12.94
N ILE A 177 7.26 -11.15 -12.85
CA ILE A 177 6.61 -12.45 -13.11
C ILE A 177 6.84 -12.97 -14.54
N ALA A 178 7.11 -12.07 -15.49
CA ALA A 178 7.43 -12.41 -16.88
C ALA A 178 8.95 -12.54 -17.15
N GLY A 179 9.76 -12.68 -16.09
CA GLY A 179 11.22 -12.81 -16.19
C GLY A 179 11.98 -11.49 -16.25
N GLY A 180 11.35 -10.38 -15.85
CA GLY A 180 12.02 -9.09 -15.65
C GLY A 180 13.06 -9.12 -14.53
N ASN A 181 13.95 -8.14 -14.53
CA ASN A 181 14.98 -8.01 -13.49
C ASN A 181 14.60 -6.92 -12.48
N LEU A 182 14.90 -7.19 -11.21
CA LEU A 182 14.78 -6.24 -10.10
C LEU A 182 15.92 -5.20 -10.16
N SER A 183 15.81 -4.25 -11.08
CA SER A 183 16.82 -3.22 -11.35
C SER A 183 16.16 -1.93 -11.82
N VAL A 184 16.77 -0.78 -11.48
CA VAL A 184 16.39 0.55 -12.00
C VAL A 184 16.46 0.63 -13.54
N ASP A 185 17.25 -0.24 -14.16
CA ASP A 185 17.34 -0.31 -15.62
C ASP A 185 16.11 -0.90 -16.29
N ASN A 186 15.30 -1.61 -15.52
CA ASN A 186 14.05 -2.19 -15.96
C ASN A 186 12.83 -1.40 -15.47
N LEU A 187 13.01 -0.23 -14.83
CA LEU A 187 11.88 0.59 -14.42
C LEU A 187 11.48 1.58 -15.51
N ALA A 188 10.17 1.76 -15.65
CA ALA A 188 9.54 2.81 -16.44
C ALA A 188 8.42 3.46 -15.64
N ILE A 189 8.11 4.73 -15.94
CA ILE A 189 6.90 5.38 -15.42
C ILE A 189 5.71 4.85 -16.22
N LEU A 190 4.81 4.16 -15.53
CA LEU A 190 3.63 3.53 -16.12
C LEU A 190 2.36 4.03 -15.43
N ASN A 191 1.23 3.96 -16.11
CA ASN A 191 -0.06 4.17 -15.48
C ASN A 191 -0.32 3.05 -14.46
N LEU A 192 -0.62 3.44 -13.21
CA LEU A 192 -0.80 2.54 -12.07
C LEU A 192 -1.86 1.49 -12.38
N ASP A 193 -3.05 1.95 -12.73
CA ASP A 193 -4.22 1.11 -12.94
C ASP A 193 -4.02 0.05 -14.02
N ILE A 194 -3.54 0.50 -15.18
CA ILE A 194 -3.25 -0.38 -16.31
C ILE A 194 -2.15 -1.38 -15.95
N HIS A 195 -1.06 -0.93 -15.33
CA HIS A 195 0.06 -1.80 -15.01
C HIS A 195 -0.32 -2.87 -13.99
N LEU A 196 -1.00 -2.50 -12.89
CA LEU A 196 -1.41 -3.46 -11.86
C LEU A 196 -2.47 -4.45 -12.37
N THR A 197 -3.33 -4.01 -13.29
CA THR A 197 -4.28 -4.91 -14.00
C THR A 197 -3.54 -5.92 -14.87
N ILE A 198 -2.55 -5.47 -15.65
CA ILE A 198 -1.73 -6.36 -16.49
C ILE A 198 -1.00 -7.38 -15.62
N LEU A 199 -0.39 -6.95 -14.52
CA LEU A 199 0.26 -7.85 -13.57
C LEU A 199 -0.75 -8.92 -13.12
N ARG A 200 -1.91 -8.56 -12.59
CA ARG A 200 -2.90 -9.56 -12.13
C ARG A 200 -3.31 -10.57 -13.20
N GLN A 201 -3.31 -10.19 -14.49
CA GLN A 201 -3.61 -11.08 -15.62
C GLN A 201 -2.48 -12.07 -15.95
N LEU A 202 -1.23 -11.81 -15.54
CA LEU A 202 -0.09 -12.70 -15.78
C LEU A 202 -0.06 -13.93 -14.85
N GLY A 203 -0.81 -13.90 -13.74
CA GLY A 203 -0.88 -15.03 -12.81
C GLY A 203 -1.67 -14.75 -11.54
N ALA A 204 -2.00 -15.80 -10.79
CA ALA A 204 -2.56 -15.66 -9.45
C ALA A 204 -1.49 -15.20 -8.45
N PRO A 205 -1.83 -14.36 -7.47
CA PRO A 205 -0.88 -13.95 -6.46
C PRO A 205 -0.49 -15.11 -5.55
N GLN A 206 0.77 -15.11 -5.11
CA GLN A 206 1.26 -15.99 -4.06
C GLN A 206 0.82 -15.45 -2.70
N ILE A 207 0.50 -16.34 -1.77
CA ILE A 207 0.24 -16.00 -0.38
C ILE A 207 1.35 -16.65 0.44
N PRO A 208 2.53 -16.00 0.56
CA PRO A 208 3.57 -16.50 1.45
C PRO A 208 2.97 -16.72 2.84
N PHE A 209 3.26 -17.88 3.41
CA PHE A 209 2.76 -18.39 4.70
C PHE A 209 1.38 -19.09 4.70
N ALA A 210 0.60 -19.09 3.61
CA ALA A 210 -0.60 -19.92 3.53
C ALA A 210 -0.22 -21.42 3.58
N GLY A 211 -0.30 -22.04 4.76
CA GLY A 211 0.01 -23.45 4.96
C GLY A 211 1.26 -23.78 5.78
N VAL A 212 1.82 -22.84 6.56
CA VAL A 212 2.75 -23.24 7.64
C VAL A 212 1.91 -23.79 8.79
N ASN A 213 1.71 -25.12 8.82
CA ASN A 213 1.35 -25.81 10.05
C ASN A 213 2.47 -25.53 11.07
N VAL A 214 2.27 -24.55 11.93
CA VAL A 214 3.12 -24.34 13.09
C VAL A 214 2.76 -25.41 14.12
N ASN A 215 3.14 -26.66 13.84
CA ASN A 215 3.32 -27.65 14.89
C ASN A 215 4.55 -27.23 15.67
N ILE A 216 4.32 -26.70 16.86
CA ILE A 216 5.36 -26.65 17.89
C ILE A 216 4.94 -27.69 18.91
N ASP A 217 5.71 -28.79 18.93
CA ASP A 217 5.68 -29.82 19.97
C ASP A 217 5.87 -29.23 21.39
#